data_AF-A0A1I0CPD8-F1
#
_entry.id   AF-A0A1I0CPD8-F1
#
_cell.length_a   1.000
_cell.length_b   1.000
_cell.length_c   1.000
_cell.angle_alpha   90.00
_cell.angle_beta   90.00
_cell.angle_gamma   90.00
#
_symmetry.space_group_name_H-M   'P 1'
#
loop_
_entity.id
_entity.type
_entity.pdbx_description
1 polymer ?
#
loop_
_entity_poly.entity_id
_entity_poly.type
_entity_poly.pdbx_seq_one_letter_code
_entity_poly.pdbx_strand_id
1 'polypeptide(L)'
;MSDIAASERRLSAALDRIDQILEAGIRPAAAPVPTDDAQIQDLVSENNRLAAELAALREDRQGPVEAQLAEARTRLAAAADEAVRLVTANDDLIASNRELMQAVDHDDGGDTLRQALEAEIGALRAARAAEIAQMSDIMVELERLLAQQDAPHQAAADDSVSPESTGDGGGVPEAGDAPKNEGL
;
A
#
# COMPACT_ATOMS: atom_id res chain seq x y z
N MET A 1 20.81 2.83 17.57
CA MET A 1 22.20 2.28 17.57
C MET A 1 22.24 0.75 17.56
N SER A 2 21.17 0.03 17.96
CA SER A 2 21.11 -1.44 17.94
C SER A 2 21.09 -2.07 16.55
N ASP A 3 20.49 -1.39 15.56
CA ASP A 3 20.31 -1.95 14.21
C ASP A 3 21.63 -2.05 13.44
N ILE A 4 22.54 -1.10 13.70
CA ILE A 4 23.89 -1.11 13.15
C ILE A 4 24.67 -2.31 13.71
N ALA A 5 24.66 -2.51 15.03
CA ALA A 5 25.31 -3.67 15.66
C ALA A 5 24.67 -5.03 15.27
N ALA A 6 23.40 -5.04 14.88
CA ALA A 6 22.73 -6.22 14.32
C ALA A 6 23.09 -6.44 12.84
N SER A 7 23.34 -5.37 12.08
CA SER A 7 23.82 -5.45 10.70
C SER A 7 25.29 -5.89 10.62
N GLU A 8 26.14 -5.41 11.52
CA GLU A 8 27.56 -5.77 11.59
C GLU A 8 27.75 -7.26 11.96
N ARG A 9 27.02 -7.76 12.97
CA ARG A 9 27.05 -9.19 13.31
C ARG A 9 26.60 -10.09 12.16
N ARG A 10 25.61 -9.65 11.38
CA ARG A 10 25.14 -10.38 10.19
C ARG A 10 26.17 -10.34 9.07
N LEU A 11 26.83 -9.19 8.85
CA LEU A 11 27.89 -9.05 7.85
C LEU A 11 29.11 -9.90 8.19
N SER A 12 29.59 -9.89 9.44
CA SER A 12 30.70 -10.74 9.87
C SER A 12 30.38 -12.23 9.70
N ALA A 13 29.19 -12.67 10.13
CA ALA A 13 28.77 -14.07 9.96
C ALA A 13 28.64 -14.48 8.47
N ALA A 14 28.28 -13.53 7.60
CA ALA A 14 28.21 -13.79 6.16
C ALA A 14 29.61 -13.90 5.53
N LEU A 15 30.56 -13.07 5.95
CA LEU A 15 31.94 -13.11 5.48
C LEU A 15 32.65 -14.38 5.94
N ASP A 16 32.50 -14.78 7.22
CA ASP A 16 33.06 -16.03 7.74
C ASP A 16 32.55 -17.26 6.98
N ARG A 17 31.27 -17.24 6.56
CA ARG A 17 30.67 -18.30 5.75
C ARG A 17 31.26 -18.33 4.33
N ILE A 18 31.55 -17.18 3.73
CA ILE A 18 32.17 -17.09 2.40
C ILE A 18 33.61 -17.60 2.47
N ASP A 19 34.37 -17.22 3.49
CA ASP A 19 35.72 -17.71 3.71
C ASP A 19 35.73 -19.23 3.91
N GLN A 20 34.79 -19.79 4.68
CA GLN A 20 34.64 -21.25 4.80
C GLN A 20 34.34 -21.94 3.47
N ILE A 21 33.52 -21.33 2.60
CA ILE A 21 33.19 -21.89 1.28
C ILE A 21 34.41 -21.85 0.34
N LEU A 22 35.20 -20.77 0.41
CA LEU A 22 36.43 -20.62 -0.37
C LEU A 22 37.53 -21.56 0.10
N GLU A 23 37.73 -21.68 1.41
CA GLU A 23 38.71 -22.58 2.05
C GLU A 23 38.37 -24.06 1.79
N ALA A 24 37.08 -24.40 1.80
CA ALA A 24 36.61 -25.76 1.50
C ALA A 24 36.76 -26.13 0.02
N GLY A 25 37.13 -25.20 -0.86
CA GLY A 25 37.27 -25.44 -2.30
C GLY A 25 35.97 -25.93 -2.95
N ILE A 26 34.83 -25.73 -2.29
CA ILE A 26 33.52 -26.13 -2.77
C ILE A 26 33.15 -25.09 -3.83
N ARG A 27 33.59 -25.37 -5.06
CA ARG A 27 32.89 -24.84 -6.23
C ARG A 27 31.42 -25.20 -6.01
N PRO A 28 30.48 -24.24 -6.00
CA PRO A 28 29.06 -24.58 -5.85
C PRO A 28 28.79 -25.67 -6.87
N ALA A 29 28.31 -26.83 -6.40
CA ALA A 29 28.11 -27.99 -7.24
C ALA A 29 27.33 -27.54 -8.46
N ALA A 30 27.98 -27.50 -9.62
CA ALA A 30 27.33 -27.16 -10.85
C ALA A 30 26.21 -28.20 -11.03
N ALA A 31 24.98 -27.72 -11.22
CA ALA A 31 23.87 -28.60 -11.53
C ALA A 31 24.30 -29.55 -12.67
N PRO A 32 23.94 -30.84 -12.61
CA PRO A 32 24.35 -31.80 -13.64
C PRO A 32 23.96 -31.25 -15.01
N VAL A 33 24.95 -31.14 -15.90
CA VAL A 33 24.72 -30.64 -17.26
C VAL A 33 23.85 -31.68 -17.96
N PRO A 34 22.64 -31.32 -18.42
CA PRO A 34 21.78 -32.24 -19.15
C PRO A 34 22.49 -32.67 -20.42
N THR A 35 22.66 -33.99 -20.59
CA THR A 35 23.39 -34.58 -21.72
C THR A 35 22.46 -35.10 -22.83
N ASP A 36 21.15 -35.06 -22.59
CA ASP A 36 20.12 -35.54 -23.52
C ASP A 36 19.31 -34.34 -24.07
N ASP A 37 19.14 -34.29 -25.39
CA ASP A 37 18.46 -33.19 -26.09
C ASP A 37 17.00 -33.01 -25.63
N ALA A 38 16.33 -34.12 -25.27
CA ALA A 38 14.99 -34.07 -24.70
C ALA A 38 14.97 -33.38 -23.32
N GLN A 39 15.95 -33.69 -22.45
CA GLN A 39 16.08 -33.04 -21.14
C GLN A 39 16.44 -31.56 -21.29
N ILE A 40 17.23 -31.20 -22.30
CA ILE A 40 17.54 -29.79 -22.62
C ILE A 40 16.27 -29.06 -23.06
N GLN A 41 15.45 -29.65 -23.93
CA GLN A 41 14.18 -29.04 -24.36
C GLN A 41 13.20 -28.88 -23.21
N ASP A 42 13.07 -29.88 -22.33
CA ASP A 42 12.22 -29.80 -21.15
C ASP A 42 12.67 -28.68 -20.22
N LEU A 43 13.97 -28.60 -19.93
CA LEU A 43 14.55 -27.54 -19.10
C LEU A 43 14.37 -26.14 -19.72
N VAL A 44 14.49 -26.00 -21.05
CA VAL A 44 14.24 -24.73 -21.74
C VAL A 44 12.77 -24.34 -21.66
N SER A 45 11.85 -25.30 -21.84
CA SER A 45 10.41 -25.05 -21.73
C SER A 45 10.02 -24.61 -20.32
N GLU A 46 10.61 -25.25 -19.30
CA GLU A 46 10.40 -24.92 -17.90
C GLU A 46 11.02 -23.58 -17.55
N ASN A 47 12.22 -23.27 -18.06
CA ASN A 47 12.84 -21.96 -17.84
C ASN A 47 11.99 -20.83 -18.44
N ASN A 48 11.44 -21.04 -19.65
CA ASN A 48 10.54 -20.08 -20.28
C ASN A 48 9.24 -19.89 -19.49
N ARG A 49 8.68 -20.98 -18.95
CA ARG A 49 7.51 -20.94 -18.07
C ARG A 49 7.80 -20.13 -16.80
N LEU A 50 8.89 -20.45 -16.10
CA LEU A 50 9.32 -19.73 -14.90
C LEU A 50 9.65 -18.26 -15.18
N ALA A 51 10.24 -17.95 -16.34
CA ALA A 51 10.52 -16.58 -16.74
C ALA A 51 9.22 -15.78 -16.96
N ALA A 52 8.21 -16.40 -17.58
CA ALA A 52 6.89 -15.79 -17.75
C ALA A 52 6.18 -15.58 -16.41
N GLU A 53 6.22 -16.56 -15.51
CA GLU A 53 5.68 -16.44 -14.15
C GLU A 53 6.37 -15.31 -13.36
N LEU A 54 7.71 -15.24 -13.41
CA LEU A 54 8.47 -14.17 -12.76
C LEU A 54 8.16 -12.78 -13.33
N ALA A 55 7.89 -12.67 -14.64
CA ALA A 55 7.47 -11.41 -15.24
C ALA A 55 6.09 -10.99 -14.72
N ALA A 56 5.12 -11.92 -14.70
CA ALA A 56 3.78 -11.65 -14.16
C ALA A 56 3.82 -11.27 -12.66
N LEU A 57 4.59 -11.99 -11.85
CA LEU A 57 4.78 -11.70 -10.43
C LEU A 57 5.46 -10.35 -10.17
N ARG A 58 6.34 -9.91 -11.07
CA ARG A 58 6.95 -8.57 -10.96
C ARG A 58 5.95 -7.50 -11.30
N GLU A 59 5.18 -7.66 -12.37
CA GLU A 59 4.15 -6.70 -12.78
C GLU A 59 3.07 -6.54 -11.72
N ASP A 60 2.58 -7.66 -11.17
CA ASP A 60 1.57 -7.69 -10.10
C ASP A 60 2.06 -7.01 -8.81
N ARG A 61 3.36 -7.08 -8.50
CA ARG A 61 3.94 -6.40 -7.33
C ARG A 61 4.38 -4.97 -7.59
N GLN A 62 4.83 -4.64 -8.80
CA GLN A 62 5.35 -3.30 -9.12
C GLN A 62 4.23 -2.29 -9.25
N GLY A 63 3.10 -2.65 -9.87
CA GLY A 63 1.93 -1.78 -10.00
C GLY A 63 1.46 -1.14 -8.68
N PRO A 64 1.17 -1.92 -7.62
CA PRO A 64 0.70 -1.37 -6.35
C PRO A 64 1.78 -0.55 -5.63
N VAL A 65 3.06 -0.91 -5.74
CA VAL A 65 4.16 -0.16 -5.12
C VAL A 65 4.36 1.19 -5.80
N GLU A 66 4.28 1.24 -7.13
CA GLU A 66 4.36 2.50 -7.88
C GLU A 66 3.17 3.41 -7.60
N ALA A 67 1.96 2.85 -7.49
CA ALA A 67 0.77 3.59 -7.10
C ALA A 67 0.90 4.18 -5.68
N GLN A 68 1.35 3.39 -4.71
CA GLN A 68 1.60 3.85 -3.33
C GLN A 68 2.67 4.93 -3.29
N LEU A 69 3.73 4.83 -4.09
CA LEU A 69 4.76 5.84 -4.17
C LEU A 69 4.25 7.16 -4.77
N ALA A 70 3.43 7.09 -5.82
CA ALA A 70 2.81 8.26 -6.43
C ALA A 70 1.86 8.97 -5.44
N GLU A 71 1.07 8.19 -4.70
CA GLU A 71 0.19 8.70 -3.66
C GLU A 71 0.98 9.36 -2.52
N ALA A 72 2.02 8.69 -2.00
CA ALA A 72 2.87 9.23 -0.94
C ALA A 72 3.55 10.54 -1.36
N ARG A 73 4.01 10.65 -2.62
CA ARG A 73 4.56 11.89 -3.17
C ARG A 73 3.52 13.01 -3.22
N THR A 74 2.29 12.69 -3.58
CA THR A 74 1.18 13.65 -3.62
C THR A 74 0.85 14.17 -2.23
N ARG A 75 0.75 13.27 -1.24
CA ARG A 75 0.54 13.66 0.17
C ARG A 75 1.69 14.51 0.72
N LEU A 76 2.94 14.17 0.38
CA LEU A 76 4.10 14.95 0.80
C LEU A 76 4.10 16.37 0.18
N ALA A 77 3.73 16.50 -1.09
CA ALA A 77 3.59 17.81 -1.73
C ALA A 77 2.50 18.65 -1.05
N ALA A 78 1.34 18.05 -0.77
CA ALA A 78 0.26 18.73 -0.05
C ALA A 78 0.68 19.18 1.37
N ALA A 79 1.41 18.33 2.10
CA ALA A 79 1.94 18.67 3.42
C ALA A 79 3.00 19.80 3.35
N ALA A 80 3.83 19.83 2.31
CA ALA A 80 4.79 20.91 2.09
C ALA A 80 4.10 22.24 1.81
N ASP A 81 3.06 22.24 0.97
CA ASP A 81 2.25 23.43 0.70
C ASP A 81 1.59 23.96 1.98
N GLU A 82 1.08 23.07 2.84
CA GLU A 82 0.49 23.46 4.12
C GLU A 82 1.54 24.01 5.10
N ALA A 83 2.73 23.44 5.14
CA ALA A 83 3.83 23.96 5.95
C ALA A 83 4.21 25.39 5.53
N VAL A 84 4.26 25.67 4.21
CA VAL A 84 4.51 27.03 3.70
C VAL A 84 3.40 28.01 4.12
N ARG A 85 2.12 27.58 4.07
CA ARG A 85 1.00 28.41 4.55
C ARG A 85 1.11 28.72 6.04
N LEU A 86 1.44 27.72 6.86
CA LEU A 86 1.61 27.90 8.30
C LEU A 86 2.78 28.83 8.64
N VAL A 87 3.91 28.71 7.93
CA VAL A 87 5.05 29.62 8.11
C VAL A 87 4.65 31.06 7.75
N THR A 88 3.96 31.24 6.61
CA THR A 88 3.50 32.57 6.18
C THR A 88 2.53 33.18 7.20
N ALA A 89 1.55 32.40 7.67
CA ALA A 89 0.61 32.86 8.69
C ALA A 89 1.29 33.18 10.03
N ASN A 90 2.36 32.45 10.38
CA ASN A 90 3.15 32.73 11.58
C ASN A 90 3.94 34.04 11.44
N ASP A 91 4.57 34.27 10.29
CA ASP A 91 5.30 35.51 9.98
C ASP A 91 4.36 36.73 10.03
N ASP A 92 3.14 36.60 9.48
CA ASP A 92 2.10 37.64 9.53
C ASP A 92 1.68 37.94 10.99
N LEU A 93 1.51 36.90 11.81
CA LEU A 93 1.17 37.04 13.23
C LEU A 93 2.32 37.70 14.02
N ILE A 94 3.57 37.34 13.75
CA ILE A 94 4.76 37.98 14.35
C ILE A 94 4.82 39.47 13.96
N ALA A 95 4.56 39.78 12.69
CA ALA A 95 4.54 41.16 12.20
C ALA A 95 3.45 41.98 12.91
N SER A 96 2.23 41.45 12.97
CA SER A 96 1.10 42.13 13.63
C SER A 96 1.30 42.30 15.13
N ASN A 97 1.87 41.30 15.82
CA ASN A 97 2.23 41.44 17.24
C ASN A 97 3.27 42.54 17.47
N ARG A 98 4.21 42.72 16.53
CA ARG A 98 5.20 43.80 16.61
C ARG A 98 4.55 45.16 16.41
N GLU A 99 3.63 45.30 15.47
CA GLU A 99 2.85 46.52 15.25
C GLU A 99 1.98 46.86 16.47
N LEU A 100 1.34 45.86 17.08
CA LEU A 100 0.60 46.02 18.33
C LEU A 100 1.48 46.55 19.46
N MET A 101 2.65 45.94 19.69
CA MET A 101 3.56 46.42 20.74
C MET A 101 3.97 47.88 20.51
N GLN A 102 4.24 48.26 19.27
CA GLN A 102 4.56 49.65 18.91
C GLN A 102 3.37 50.61 19.08
N ALA A 103 2.15 50.15 18.81
CA ALA A 103 0.91 50.92 18.95
C ALA A 103 0.27 50.85 20.35
N VAL A 104 0.84 50.08 21.28
CA VAL A 104 0.56 50.21 22.72
C VAL A 104 1.51 51.24 23.33
N ASP A 105 2.73 51.34 22.79
CA ASP A 105 3.69 52.38 23.17
C ASP A 105 3.29 53.79 22.66
N HIS A 106 2.43 53.87 21.63
CA HIS A 106 1.87 55.11 21.08
C HIS A 106 0.34 55.02 21.10
N ASP A 107 -0.39 55.98 21.66
CA ASP A 107 -1.84 55.96 21.98
C ASP A 107 -2.82 55.90 20.76
N ASP A 108 -2.51 55.10 19.73
CA ASP A 108 -3.20 55.03 18.42
C ASP A 108 -3.69 53.60 18.08
N GLY A 109 -3.89 52.75 19.11
CA GLY A 109 -3.99 51.29 19.01
C GLY A 109 -5.30 50.67 18.44
N GLY A 110 -6.19 51.45 17.82
CA GLY A 110 -7.51 50.96 17.39
C GLY A 110 -7.48 50.07 16.14
N ASP A 111 -6.82 50.52 15.09
CA ASP A 111 -6.75 49.77 13.82
C ASP A 111 -5.71 48.65 13.86
N THR A 112 -4.62 48.81 14.62
CA THR A 112 -3.63 47.75 14.86
C THR A 112 -4.21 46.59 15.67
N LEU A 113 -5.08 46.87 16.65
CA LEU A 113 -5.82 45.85 17.38
C LEU A 113 -6.77 45.07 16.46
N ARG A 114 -7.46 45.75 15.54
CA ARG A 114 -8.30 45.06 14.56
C ARG A 114 -7.47 44.13 13.66
N GLN A 115 -6.34 44.62 13.15
CA GLN A 115 -5.44 43.84 12.29
C GLN A 115 -4.86 42.61 13.01
N ALA A 116 -4.51 42.74 14.29
CA ALA A 116 -4.01 41.62 15.09
C ALA A 116 -5.07 40.58 15.41
N LEU A 117 -6.30 41.01 15.73
CA LEU A 117 -7.42 40.08 15.91
C LEU A 117 -7.76 39.35 14.61
N GLU A 118 -7.67 40.02 13.46
CA GLU A 118 -7.83 39.38 12.14
C GLU A 118 -6.74 38.36 11.85
N ALA A 119 -5.47 38.67 12.16
CA ALA A 119 -4.35 37.74 12.04
C ALA A 119 -4.50 36.53 12.99
N GLU A 120 -4.93 36.75 14.23
CA GLU A 120 -5.20 35.67 15.19
C GLU A 120 -6.34 34.75 14.72
N ILE A 121 -7.44 35.33 14.23
CA ILE A 121 -8.53 34.55 13.63
C ILE A 121 -8.03 33.76 12.41
N GLY A 122 -7.17 34.35 11.58
CA GLY A 122 -6.52 33.68 10.45
C GLY A 122 -5.69 32.47 10.89
N ALA A 123 -4.83 32.65 11.89
CA ALA A 123 -4.00 31.59 12.46
C ALA A 123 -4.83 30.46 13.09
N LEU A 124 -5.87 30.80 13.87
CA LEU A 124 -6.78 29.82 14.46
C LEU A 124 -7.56 29.02 13.41
N ARG A 125 -7.98 29.66 12.32
CA ARG A 125 -8.66 28.99 11.20
C ARG A 125 -7.71 28.04 10.46
N ALA A 126 -6.48 28.47 10.21
CA ALA A 126 -5.46 27.62 9.58
C ALA A 126 -5.13 26.40 10.46
N ALA A 127 -4.90 26.61 11.76
CA ALA A 127 -4.67 25.52 12.72
C ALA A 127 -5.83 24.52 12.74
N ARG A 128 -7.08 25.01 12.78
CA ARG A 128 -8.27 24.13 12.72
C ARG A 128 -8.39 23.37 11.41
N ALA A 129 -8.05 23.99 10.28
CA ALA A 129 -8.05 23.30 8.98
C ALA A 129 -7.01 22.17 8.94
N ALA A 130 -5.81 22.42 9.48
CA ALA A 130 -4.76 21.41 9.61
C ALA A 130 -5.18 20.26 10.54
N GLU A 131 -5.83 20.55 11.68
CA GLU A 131 -6.37 19.51 12.57
C GLU A 131 -7.44 18.64 11.88
N ILE A 132 -8.35 19.27 11.12
CA ILE A 132 -9.37 18.52 10.36
C ILE A 132 -8.71 17.62 9.32
N ALA A 133 -7.73 18.13 8.58
CA ALA A 133 -6.99 17.34 7.59
C ALA A 133 -6.27 16.15 8.24
N GLN A 134 -5.56 16.38 9.35
CA GLN A 134 -4.92 15.32 10.13
C GLN A 134 -5.92 14.27 10.62
N MET A 135 -7.09 14.71 11.11
CA MET A 135 -8.11 13.78 11.59
C MET A 135 -8.73 12.96 10.45
N SER A 136 -8.92 13.57 9.27
CA SER A 136 -9.32 12.85 8.06
C SER A 136 -8.28 11.83 7.61
N ASP A 137 -6.98 12.18 7.62
CA ASP A 137 -5.90 11.25 7.30
C ASP A 137 -5.87 10.06 8.26
N ILE A 138 -6.07 10.31 9.56
CA ILE A 138 -6.19 9.25 10.58
C ILE A 138 -7.39 8.34 10.28
N MET A 139 -8.55 8.90 9.93
CA MET A 139 -9.73 8.08 9.61
C MET A 139 -9.52 7.21 8.38
N VAL A 140 -8.93 7.75 7.30
CA VAL A 140 -8.59 6.97 6.10
C VAL A 140 -7.64 5.83 6.43
N GLU A 141 -6.64 6.08 7.29
CA GLU A 141 -5.69 5.04 7.70
C GLU A 141 -6.35 3.99 8.61
N LEU A 142 -7.27 4.38 9.48
CA LEU A 142 -8.06 3.45 10.31
C LEU A 142 -8.99 2.59 9.46
N GLU A 143 -9.70 3.16 8.48
CA GLU A 143 -10.53 2.43 7.53
C GLU A 143 -9.70 1.41 6.73
N ARG A 144 -8.48 1.82 6.31
CA ARG A 144 -7.53 0.93 5.64
C ARG A 144 -7.10 -0.24 6.54
N LEU A 145 -6.78 0.02 7.81
CA LEU A 145 -6.41 -1.02 8.77
C LEU A 145 -7.57 -1.97 9.07
N LEU A 146 -8.80 -1.46 9.17
CA LEU A 146 -10.01 -2.28 9.35
C LEU A 146 -10.26 -3.17 8.13
N ALA A 147 -10.18 -2.61 6.91
CA ALA A 147 -10.31 -3.40 5.68
C ALA A 147 -9.23 -4.50 5.56
N GLN A 148 -8.02 -4.24 6.04
CA GLN A 148 -6.94 -5.23 6.10
C GLN A 148 -7.14 -6.30 7.18
N GLN A 149 -7.89 -6.00 8.25
CA GLN A 149 -8.29 -6.98 9.27
C GLN A 149 -9.43 -7.89 8.81
N ASP A 150 -10.32 -7.40 7.94
CA ASP A 150 -11.41 -8.21 7.36
C ASP A 150 -10.95 -9.14 6.22
N ALA A 151 -9.90 -8.76 5.49
CA ALA A 151 -9.30 -9.55 4.42
C ALA A 151 -8.87 -10.99 4.80
N PRO A 152 -8.21 -11.26 5.95
CA PRO A 152 -7.86 -12.62 6.36
C PRO A 152 -9.06 -13.50 6.77
N HIS A 153 -10.28 -12.94 6.90
CA HIS A 153 -11.49 -13.73 7.20
C HIS A 153 -12.36 -14.04 5.97
N GLN A 154 -12.22 -13.29 4.86
CA GLN A 154 -12.92 -13.61 3.62
C GLN A 154 -12.23 -14.71 2.81
N ALA A 155 -10.89 -14.78 2.84
CA ALA A 155 -10.14 -15.86 2.18
C ALA A 155 -10.37 -17.26 2.78
N ALA A 156 -10.91 -17.35 4.00
CA ALA A 156 -11.26 -18.62 4.66
C ALA A 156 -12.73 -19.03 4.46
N ALA A 157 -13.59 -18.13 3.96
CA ALA A 157 -15.02 -18.43 3.75
C ALA A 157 -15.31 -19.00 2.36
N ASP A 158 -14.44 -18.76 1.37
CA ASP A 158 -14.65 -19.16 -0.02
C ASP A 158 -14.24 -20.62 -0.33
N ASP A 159 -13.60 -21.31 0.62
CA ASP A 159 -13.20 -22.73 0.47
C ASP A 159 -14.27 -23.72 1.00
N SER A 160 -15.48 -23.24 1.31
CA SER A 160 -16.57 -24.06 1.89
C SER A 160 -17.77 -24.32 0.99
N VAL A 161 -17.80 -23.81 -0.25
CA VAL A 161 -18.89 -24.10 -1.19
C VAL A 161 -18.52 -25.31 -2.06
N SER A 162 -18.64 -26.51 -1.48
CA SER A 162 -18.70 -27.76 -2.26
C SER A 162 -19.98 -27.76 -3.13
N PRO A 163 -19.90 -28.07 -4.44
CA PRO A 163 -21.10 -28.27 -5.25
C PRO A 163 -21.80 -29.56 -4.79
N GLU A 164 -23.02 -29.44 -4.26
CA GLU A 164 -23.88 -30.60 -3.96
C GLU A 164 -24.18 -31.38 -5.25
N SER A 165 -23.40 -32.45 -5.44
CA SER A 165 -23.75 -33.61 -6.24
C SER A 165 -24.96 -34.31 -5.62
N THR A 166 -26.17 -33.90 -5.99
CA THR A 166 -27.37 -34.73 -5.86
C THR A 166 -27.61 -35.45 -7.18
N GLY A 167 -27.06 -36.66 -7.27
CA GLY A 167 -27.56 -37.66 -8.20
C GLY A 167 -28.85 -38.25 -7.64
N ASP A 168 -29.83 -38.54 -8.49
CA ASP A 168 -30.48 -39.84 -8.49
C ASP A 168 -31.21 -40.06 -9.82
N GLY A 169 -30.78 -41.08 -10.54
CA GLY A 169 -31.42 -41.54 -11.76
C GLY A 169 -32.53 -42.52 -11.42
N GLY A 170 -33.78 -42.12 -11.64
CA GLY A 170 -34.95 -42.99 -11.51
C GLY A 170 -35.89 -42.80 -12.69
N GLY A 171 -35.64 -43.51 -13.79
CA GLY A 171 -36.57 -43.56 -14.91
C GLY A 171 -37.84 -44.36 -14.57
N VAL A 172 -38.99 -43.84 -14.99
CA VAL A 172 -40.20 -44.62 -15.24
C VAL A 172 -40.83 -44.11 -16.53
N PRO A 173 -40.92 -44.92 -17.60
CA PRO A 173 -41.65 -44.55 -18.80
C PRO A 173 -43.15 -44.80 -18.58
N GLU A 174 -43.97 -43.74 -18.56
CA GLU A 174 -45.42 -43.89 -18.60
C GLU A 174 -45.85 -44.05 -20.07
N ALA A 175 -46.06 -45.31 -20.46
CA ALA A 175 -46.69 -45.67 -21.70
C ALA A 175 -48.22 -45.59 -21.54
N GLY A 176 -48.86 -44.72 -22.32
CA GLY A 176 -50.27 -44.85 -22.68
C GLY A 176 -51.13 -43.64 -22.34
N ASP A 177 -51.31 -42.73 -23.30
CA ASP A 177 -52.65 -42.56 -23.88
C ASP A 177 -52.57 -41.99 -25.31
N ALA A 178 -53.44 -42.46 -26.17
CA ALA A 178 -53.42 -42.28 -27.62
C ALA A 178 -54.10 -40.95 -28.06
N PRO A 179 -53.93 -40.52 -29.33
CA PRO A 179 -54.14 -39.13 -29.75
C PRO A 179 -55.60 -38.81 -30.10
N LYS A 180 -56.03 -37.57 -29.81
CA LYS A 180 -57.17 -36.94 -30.51
C LYS A 180 -56.68 -35.87 -31.48
N ASN A 181 -56.75 -36.27 -32.73
CA ASN A 181 -56.61 -35.50 -33.95
C ASN A 181 -57.86 -34.65 -34.15
N GLU A 182 -57.77 -33.32 -34.10
CA GLU A 182 -58.74 -32.43 -34.75
C GLU A 182 -57.99 -31.26 -35.39
N GLY A 183 -57.64 -31.47 -36.66
CA GLY A 183 -57.49 -30.39 -37.62
C GLY A 183 -58.70 -30.38 -38.53
N LEU A 184 -59.46 -29.28 -38.48
CA LEU A 184 -60.00 -28.50 -39.61
C LEU A 184 -60.86 -27.34 -39.10
#